data_AF-A0A9R1D609-F1
#
_entry.id   AF-A0A9R1D609-F1
#
_cell.length_a   1.000
_cell.length_b   1.000
_cell.length_c   1.000
_cell.angle_alpha   90.00
_cell.angle_beta   90.00
_cell.angle_gamma   90.00
#
_symmetry.space_group_name_H-M   'P 1'
#
loop_
_entity.id
_entity.type
_entity.pdbx_description
1 polymer ?
#
loop_
_entity_poly.entity_id
_entity_poly.type
_entity_poly.pdbx_seq_one_letter_code
_entity_poly.pdbx_strand_id
1 'polypeptide(L)'
;MTETQLDEFDPVAERVRQQLHTFPLKFRELGEGGKLRQILTDGETQTLPGPYVGQQPEMFTEQYLIEPVLHGLGYINPASTEYDGVGAHFVRRPTTFRSVESKRPDFLLKQVDPSLVCILEAKAANKEQKTKRAATSDIREYIEVNAFCKYLREMEHEQMIAIGTDGFRWTLWCSNLHNNTEGQVCRVDLTEEIRAIAKQLNVIEGQTDKTPNDIRNGIKEFVGHFAADRLPDVVR
;
A
#
# COMPACT_ATOMS: atom_id res chain seq x y z
N MET A 1 -35.35 7.37 -1.50
CA MET A 1 -34.00 7.20 -0.91
C MET A 1 -34.18 7.33 0.57
N THR A 2 -33.98 6.24 1.32
CA THR A 2 -34.13 6.21 2.78
C THR A 2 -32.78 6.53 3.43
N GLU A 3 -32.80 7.14 4.62
CA GLU A 3 -31.61 7.55 5.39
C GLU A 3 -30.56 6.44 5.58
N THR A 4 -30.97 5.17 5.48
CA THR A 4 -30.09 3.98 5.53
C THR A 4 -29.13 3.85 4.34
N GLN A 5 -29.37 4.53 3.21
CA GLN A 5 -28.50 4.49 2.02
C GLN A 5 -27.35 5.51 2.08
N LEU A 6 -27.38 6.44 3.05
CA LEU A 6 -26.36 7.48 3.22
C LEU A 6 -25.22 7.07 4.15
N ASP A 7 -25.38 6.00 4.94
CA ASP A 7 -24.34 5.41 5.78
C ASP A 7 -23.36 4.47 5.02
N GLU A 8 -23.55 4.27 3.71
CA GLU A 8 -22.88 3.21 2.94
C GLU A 8 -21.77 3.66 1.99
N PHE A 9 -21.67 4.96 1.68
CA PHE A 9 -20.71 5.49 0.72
C PHE A 9 -19.46 6.05 1.41
N ASP A 10 -18.36 5.29 1.30
CA ASP A 10 -17.04 5.73 1.72
C ASP A 10 -16.30 6.38 0.54
N PRO A 11 -16.06 7.71 0.56
CA PRO A 11 -15.39 8.40 -0.53
C PRO A 11 -13.93 7.99 -0.70
N VAL A 12 -13.25 7.59 0.38
CA VAL A 12 -11.86 7.09 0.32
C VAL A 12 -11.84 5.73 -0.37
N ALA A 13 -12.79 4.85 -0.04
CA ALA A 13 -12.94 3.58 -0.73
C ALA A 13 -13.23 3.77 -2.23
N GLU A 14 -14.08 4.72 -2.60
CA GLU A 14 -14.32 5.00 -4.02
C GLU A 14 -13.04 5.50 -4.73
N ARG A 15 -12.25 6.39 -4.11
CA ARG A 15 -10.96 6.82 -4.67
C ARG A 15 -9.98 5.66 -4.82
N VAL A 16 -9.79 4.84 -3.79
CA VAL A 16 -8.93 3.65 -3.87
C VAL A 16 -9.40 2.71 -4.98
N ARG A 17 -10.71 2.44 -5.05
CA ARG A 17 -11.29 1.61 -6.13
C ARG A 17 -10.93 2.14 -7.50
N GLN A 18 -11.03 3.47 -7.72
CA GLN A 18 -10.65 4.08 -9.00
C GLN A 18 -9.15 3.92 -9.28
N GLN A 19 -8.29 4.14 -8.27
CA GLN A 19 -6.84 4.01 -8.41
C GLN A 19 -6.39 2.56 -8.70
N LEU A 20 -7.13 1.56 -8.23
CA LEU A 20 -6.87 0.15 -8.56
C LEU A 20 -7.06 -0.18 -10.06
N HIS A 21 -7.69 0.71 -10.86
CA HIS A 21 -7.78 0.52 -12.32
C HIS A 21 -6.44 0.73 -13.02
N THR A 22 -5.56 1.56 -12.45
CA THR A 22 -4.28 1.94 -13.06
C THR A 22 -3.42 0.72 -13.38
N PHE A 23 -3.35 -0.25 -12.48
CA PHE A 23 -2.49 -1.42 -12.65
C PHE A 23 -2.95 -2.32 -13.80
N PRO A 24 -4.21 -2.83 -13.86
CA PRO A 24 -4.68 -3.58 -15.02
C PRO A 24 -4.62 -2.80 -16.34
N LEU A 25 -4.99 -1.52 -16.33
CA LEU A 25 -4.91 -0.68 -17.52
C LEU A 25 -3.49 -0.59 -18.06
N LYS A 26 -2.49 -0.53 -17.18
CA LYS A 26 -1.10 -0.54 -17.62
C LYS A 26 -0.76 -1.84 -18.35
N PHE A 27 -1.11 -3.01 -17.81
CA PHE A 27 -0.88 -4.28 -18.53
C PHE A 27 -1.59 -4.34 -19.88
N ARG A 28 -2.77 -3.73 -20.02
CA ARG A 28 -3.45 -3.63 -21.31
C ARG A 28 -2.69 -2.75 -22.30
N GLU A 29 -2.24 -1.57 -21.87
CA GLU A 29 -1.39 -0.67 -22.67
C GLU A 29 -0.14 -1.38 -23.18
N LEU A 30 0.45 -2.22 -22.31
CA LEU A 30 1.66 -2.95 -22.59
C LEU A 30 1.46 -4.21 -23.46
N GLY A 31 0.21 -4.62 -23.69
CA GLY A 31 -0.10 -5.88 -24.39
C GLY A 31 0.18 -7.15 -23.56
N GLU A 32 0.21 -7.03 -22.23
CA GLU A 32 0.72 -8.04 -21.30
C GLU A 32 -0.38 -8.61 -20.37
N GLY A 33 -1.64 -8.57 -20.80
CA GLY A 33 -2.78 -9.10 -20.02
C GLY A 33 -2.59 -10.55 -19.55
N GLY A 34 -1.91 -11.38 -20.36
CA GLY A 34 -1.55 -12.75 -19.98
C GLY A 34 -0.65 -12.85 -18.74
N LYS A 35 0.33 -11.93 -18.58
CA LYS A 35 1.18 -11.88 -17.38
C LYS A 35 0.39 -11.44 -16.15
N LEU A 36 -0.49 -10.44 -16.31
CA LEU A 36 -1.39 -10.03 -15.22
C LEU A 36 -2.27 -11.19 -14.76
N ARG A 37 -2.84 -11.92 -15.72
CA ARG A 37 -3.66 -13.09 -15.45
C ARG A 37 -2.89 -14.16 -14.67
N GLN A 38 -1.65 -14.47 -15.07
CA GLN A 38 -0.78 -15.41 -14.35
C GLN A 38 -0.55 -14.96 -12.90
N ILE A 39 -0.19 -13.69 -12.71
CA ILE A 39 0.07 -13.11 -11.38
C ILE A 39 -1.18 -13.14 -10.48
N LEU A 40 -2.37 -12.92 -11.03
CA LEU A 40 -3.63 -12.93 -10.27
C LEU A 40 -4.21 -14.35 -10.08
N THR A 41 -3.89 -15.31 -10.96
CA THR A 41 -4.58 -16.61 -11.03
C THR A 41 -3.71 -17.79 -10.60
N ASP A 42 -2.44 -17.83 -11.02
CA ASP A 42 -1.52 -18.93 -10.70
C ASP A 42 -0.96 -18.83 -9.27
N GLY A 43 -1.54 -17.91 -8.49
CA GLY A 43 -1.28 -17.71 -7.07
C GLY A 43 0.15 -17.27 -6.78
N GLU A 44 0.51 -17.48 -5.52
CA GLU A 44 1.78 -17.13 -4.90
C GLU A 44 3.00 -17.92 -5.43
N THR A 45 3.01 -18.31 -6.70
CA THR A 45 4.13 -19.05 -7.31
C THR A 45 4.88 -18.22 -8.35
N GLN A 46 4.27 -17.14 -8.83
CA GLN A 46 4.82 -16.27 -9.85
C GLN A 46 4.94 -14.83 -9.32
N THR A 47 6.18 -14.33 -9.27
CA THR A 47 6.46 -12.92 -9.00
C THR A 47 6.59 -12.18 -10.32
N LEU A 48 6.18 -10.91 -10.39
CA LEU A 48 6.41 -10.09 -11.58
C LEU A 48 7.92 -10.11 -11.93
N PRO A 49 8.32 -10.63 -13.12
CA PRO A 49 9.73 -10.68 -13.52
C PRO A 49 10.22 -9.36 -14.13
N GLY A 50 9.30 -8.41 -14.34
CA GLY A 50 9.52 -7.15 -15.05
C GLY A 50 8.65 -7.15 -16.31
N PRO A 51 7.83 -6.10 -16.55
CA PRO A 51 6.98 -6.08 -17.74
C PRO A 51 7.81 -6.02 -19.04
N TYR A 52 9.00 -5.43 -18.99
CA TYR A 52 9.97 -5.31 -20.11
C TYR A 52 11.42 -5.46 -19.66
N VAL A 53 12.31 -5.65 -20.65
CA VAL A 53 13.77 -5.61 -20.46
C VAL A 53 14.19 -4.23 -19.95
N GLY A 54 14.71 -4.16 -18.72
CA GLY A 54 15.35 -2.96 -18.15
C GLY A 54 14.57 -2.23 -17.05
N GLN A 55 13.27 -2.51 -16.85
CA GLN A 55 12.53 -1.97 -15.70
C GLN A 55 12.57 -2.94 -14.52
N GLN A 56 13.01 -2.44 -13.35
CA GLN A 56 12.95 -3.24 -12.12
C GLN A 56 11.48 -3.54 -11.78
N PRO A 57 11.11 -4.80 -11.49
CA PRO A 57 9.70 -5.18 -11.26
C PRO A 57 9.06 -4.45 -10.08
N GLU A 58 9.89 -4.12 -9.08
CA GLU A 58 9.49 -3.34 -7.92
C GLU A 58 9.10 -1.91 -8.31
N MET A 59 9.91 -1.23 -9.11
CA MET A 59 9.60 0.11 -9.63
C MET A 59 8.29 0.14 -10.43
N PHE A 60 7.99 -0.91 -11.19
CA PHE A 60 6.71 -1.01 -11.90
C PHE A 60 5.54 -1.13 -10.93
N THR A 61 5.69 -1.96 -9.89
CA THR A 61 4.66 -2.16 -8.86
C THR A 61 4.45 -0.88 -8.06
N GLU A 62 5.52 -0.18 -7.71
CA GLU A 62 5.47 1.13 -7.07
C GLU A 62 4.64 2.12 -7.89
N GLN A 63 5.03 2.35 -9.14
CA GLN A 63 4.46 3.41 -9.98
C GLN A 63 3.01 3.17 -10.39
N TYR A 64 2.63 1.92 -10.65
CA TYR A 64 1.34 1.61 -11.25
C TYR A 64 0.35 0.96 -10.31
N LEU A 65 0.76 0.61 -9.08
CA LEU A 65 -0.12 0.04 -8.07
C LEU A 65 0.02 0.76 -6.72
N ILE A 66 1.20 0.77 -6.11
CA ILE A 66 1.38 1.27 -4.73
C ILE A 66 1.16 2.79 -4.67
N GLU A 67 1.82 3.58 -5.51
CA GLU A 67 1.68 5.05 -5.53
C GLU A 67 0.25 5.50 -5.85
N PRO A 68 -0.44 4.96 -6.87
CA PRO A 68 -1.87 5.20 -7.08
C PRO A 68 -2.72 4.88 -5.84
N VAL A 69 -2.47 3.73 -5.19
CA VAL A 69 -3.22 3.33 -3.99
C VAL A 69 -2.95 4.28 -2.82
N LEU A 70 -1.70 4.66 -2.57
CA LEU A 70 -1.33 5.65 -1.56
C LEU A 70 -2.03 6.99 -1.80
N HIS A 71 -2.07 7.44 -3.05
CA HIS A 71 -2.80 8.64 -3.45
C HIS A 71 -4.30 8.51 -3.17
N GLY A 72 -4.92 7.37 -3.49
CA GLY A 72 -6.32 7.09 -3.18
C GLY A 72 -6.63 7.07 -1.68
N LEU A 73 -5.68 6.58 -0.87
CA LEU A 73 -5.74 6.56 0.61
C LEU A 73 -5.56 7.95 1.25
N GLY A 74 -5.28 8.98 0.46
CA GLY A 74 -5.10 10.35 0.94
C GLY A 74 -3.65 10.77 1.20
N TYR A 75 -2.66 9.89 0.93
CA TYR A 75 -1.26 10.31 0.85
C TYR A 75 -1.01 10.87 -0.54
N ILE A 76 -1.30 12.16 -0.73
CA ILE A 76 -1.31 12.77 -2.05
C ILE A 76 0.08 12.65 -2.70
N ASN A 77 0.11 12.24 -3.96
CA ASN A 77 1.36 12.19 -4.71
C ASN A 77 1.89 13.62 -4.88
N PRO A 78 3.12 13.94 -4.44
CA PRO A 78 3.66 15.30 -4.56
C PRO A 78 3.80 15.82 -6.00
N ALA A 79 3.78 14.93 -7.00
CA ALA A 79 3.79 15.30 -8.41
C ALA A 79 2.37 15.53 -8.99
N SER A 80 1.31 15.25 -8.22
CA SER A 80 -0.07 15.49 -8.62
C SER A 80 -0.41 16.98 -8.56
N THR A 81 -1.24 17.45 -9.50
CA THR A 81 -1.81 18.81 -9.45
C THR A 81 -2.77 19.01 -8.27
N GLU A 82 -3.22 17.92 -7.64
CA GLU A 82 -4.05 17.95 -6.43
C GLU A 82 -3.24 18.27 -5.17
N TYR A 83 -1.91 18.16 -5.21
CA TYR A 83 -1.06 18.46 -4.07
C TYR A 83 -0.81 19.96 -3.96
N ASP A 84 -1.37 20.58 -2.93
CA ASP A 84 -1.21 22.01 -2.63
C ASP A 84 0.02 22.33 -1.76
N GLY A 85 0.82 21.31 -1.42
CA GLY A 85 1.98 21.43 -0.54
C GLY A 85 1.67 21.19 0.95
N VAL A 86 0.40 20.91 1.29
CA VAL A 86 -0.08 20.71 2.64
C VAL A 86 -0.76 19.33 2.77
N GLY A 87 -0.77 18.79 3.98
CA GLY A 87 -1.46 17.54 4.30
C GLY A 87 -0.64 16.29 4.00
N ALA A 88 -1.29 15.14 4.24
CA ALA A 88 -0.66 13.84 4.14
C ALA A 88 -0.17 13.54 2.72
N HIS A 89 1.09 13.11 2.59
CA HIS A 89 1.72 12.79 1.32
C HIS A 89 2.81 11.74 1.48
N PHE A 90 3.22 11.10 0.38
CA PHE A 90 4.36 10.17 0.40
C PHE A 90 5.61 10.79 -0.21
N VAL A 91 6.77 10.42 0.34
CA VAL A 91 8.09 10.76 -0.21
C VAL A 91 8.78 9.48 -0.63
N ARG A 92 9.12 9.37 -1.91
CA ARG A 92 9.88 8.23 -2.46
C ARG A 92 11.33 8.29 -2.02
N ARG A 93 11.89 7.14 -1.64
CA ARG A 93 13.31 6.94 -1.27
C ARG A 93 13.85 8.08 -0.39
N PRO A 94 13.22 8.33 0.78
CA PRO A 94 13.56 9.43 1.68
C PRO A 94 15.04 9.46 2.05
N THR A 95 15.60 10.66 2.18
CA THR A 95 16.99 10.87 2.63
C THR A 95 17.09 11.10 4.13
N THR A 96 15.95 11.31 4.81
CA THR A 96 15.85 11.69 6.23
C THR A 96 16.61 10.76 7.17
N PHE A 97 16.67 9.46 6.87
CA PHE A 97 17.24 8.45 7.77
C PHE A 97 18.65 7.99 7.40
N ARG A 98 19.28 8.62 6.40
CA ARG A 98 20.55 8.15 5.83
C ARG A 98 21.70 8.06 6.85
N SER A 99 21.67 8.87 7.92
CA SER A 99 22.70 8.90 8.95
C SER A 99 22.55 7.82 10.03
N VAL A 100 21.37 7.19 10.12
CA VAL A 100 21.03 6.26 11.20
C VAL A 100 20.66 4.87 10.70
N GLU A 101 20.21 4.75 9.45
CA GLU A 101 19.93 3.48 8.83
C GLU A 101 20.52 3.40 7.42
N SER A 102 21.24 2.31 7.17
CA SER A 102 21.92 2.04 5.91
C SER A 102 20.94 1.64 4.81
N LYS A 103 19.93 0.83 5.17
CA LYS A 103 18.85 0.37 4.29
C LYS A 103 17.68 1.33 4.46
N ARG A 104 17.45 2.17 3.46
CA ARG A 104 16.41 3.21 3.56
C ARG A 104 15.05 2.62 3.25
N PRO A 105 13.98 3.10 3.91
CA PRO A 105 12.65 2.72 3.49
C PRO A 105 12.39 3.24 2.09
N ASP A 106 11.53 2.54 1.37
CA ASP A 106 11.13 2.80 0.01
C ASP A 106 10.28 4.07 -0.05
N PHE A 107 9.44 4.27 0.98
CA PHE A 107 8.60 5.46 1.15
C PHE A 107 8.56 5.93 2.62
N LEU A 108 8.41 7.24 2.79
CA LEU A 108 8.02 7.88 4.04
C LEU A 108 6.68 8.58 3.84
N LEU A 109 5.68 8.23 4.66
CA LEU A 109 4.38 8.90 4.69
C LEU A 109 4.45 10.05 5.70
N LYS A 110 4.28 11.27 5.21
CA LYS A 110 4.44 12.51 6.00
C LYS A 110 3.10 13.15 6.29
N GLN A 111 3.09 13.98 7.34
CA GLN A 111 1.95 14.80 7.74
C GLN A 111 0.67 13.97 7.98
N VAL A 112 0.84 12.76 8.53
CA VAL A 112 -0.26 11.88 8.94
C VAL A 112 -0.73 12.28 10.33
N ASP A 113 0.18 12.23 11.29
CA ASP A 113 0.00 12.74 12.65
C ASP A 113 1.39 13.07 13.23
N PRO A 114 1.56 14.17 13.98
CA PRO A 114 2.87 14.56 14.53
C PRO A 114 3.52 13.52 15.47
N SER A 115 2.71 12.69 16.13
CA SER A 115 3.19 11.64 17.05
C SER A 115 3.71 10.39 16.33
N LEU A 116 3.43 10.25 15.02
CA LEU A 116 3.69 9.05 14.24
C LEU A 116 4.81 9.25 13.22
N VAL A 117 5.64 8.22 13.07
CA VAL A 117 6.52 8.08 11.90
C VAL A 117 6.07 6.88 11.09
N CYS A 118 5.65 7.13 9.86
CA CYS A 118 5.06 6.11 8.98
C CYS A 118 6.00 5.78 7.83
N ILE A 119 6.62 4.61 7.86
CA ILE A 119 7.45 4.10 6.76
C ILE A 119 6.72 3.00 6.00
N LEU A 120 7.07 2.84 4.72
CA LEU A 120 6.56 1.76 3.90
C LEU A 120 7.69 1.13 3.08
N GLU A 121 7.75 -0.21 3.15
CA GLU A 121 8.57 -1.04 2.26
C GLU A 121 7.73 -1.68 1.17
N ALA A 122 8.23 -1.51 -0.05
CA ALA A 122 7.61 -1.99 -1.26
C ALA A 122 8.40 -3.17 -1.82
N LYS A 123 7.69 -4.08 -2.47
CA LYS A 123 8.27 -5.14 -3.28
C LYS A 123 7.50 -5.29 -4.57
N ALA A 124 8.09 -5.99 -5.53
CA ALA A 124 7.40 -6.38 -6.74
C ALA A 124 6.13 -7.18 -6.43
N ALA A 125 5.08 -7.03 -7.24
CA ALA A 125 3.82 -7.75 -7.09
C ALA A 125 4.04 -9.27 -6.91
N ASN A 126 3.27 -9.86 -5.98
CA ASN A 126 3.40 -11.22 -5.48
C ASN A 126 4.70 -11.53 -4.70
N LYS A 127 5.36 -10.56 -4.07
CA LYS A 127 6.49 -10.81 -3.15
C LYS A 127 6.08 -10.89 -1.67
N GLU A 128 4.80 -10.67 -1.34
CA GLU A 128 4.21 -10.81 0.00
C GLU A 128 3.32 -12.07 0.17
N GLN A 129 3.80 -13.17 -0.40
CA GLN A 129 3.16 -14.48 -0.37
C GLN A 129 3.12 -15.08 1.04
N LYS A 130 2.21 -16.03 1.32
CA LYS A 130 2.13 -16.75 2.61
C LYS A 130 3.46 -17.37 3.02
N THR A 131 4.19 -17.94 2.08
CA THR A 131 5.49 -18.61 2.32
C THR A 131 6.68 -17.67 2.28
N LYS A 132 6.54 -16.48 1.69
CA LYS A 132 7.60 -15.50 1.50
C LYS A 132 7.06 -14.08 1.64
N ARG A 133 7.38 -13.42 2.75
CA ARG A 133 6.92 -12.06 3.08
C ARG A 133 8.09 -11.09 3.09
N ALA A 134 8.63 -10.79 1.92
CA ALA A 134 9.87 -10.02 1.79
C ALA A 134 9.77 -8.60 2.39
N ALA A 135 8.74 -7.82 2.06
CA ALA A 135 8.48 -6.51 2.65
C ALA A 135 8.16 -6.63 4.15
N THR A 136 7.36 -7.63 4.57
CA THR A 136 7.07 -7.83 6.00
C THR A 136 8.36 -8.17 6.79
N SER A 137 9.27 -8.95 6.21
CA SER A 137 10.59 -9.21 6.81
C SER A 137 11.40 -7.93 6.91
N ASP A 138 11.46 -7.13 5.85
CA ASP A 138 12.20 -5.87 5.85
C ASP A 138 11.66 -4.88 6.91
N ILE A 139 10.33 -4.69 7.02
CA ILE A 139 9.77 -3.79 8.04
C ILE A 139 10.05 -4.25 9.47
N ARG A 140 10.12 -5.57 9.70
CA ARG A 140 10.46 -6.12 11.02
C ARG A 140 11.91 -5.84 11.38
N GLU A 141 12.82 -5.83 10.41
CA GLU A 141 14.20 -5.41 10.65
C GLU A 141 14.25 -3.99 11.20
N TYR A 142 13.50 -3.02 10.65
CA TYR A 142 13.50 -1.65 11.20
C TYR A 142 12.97 -1.56 12.62
N ILE A 143 11.98 -2.39 12.96
CA ILE A 143 11.37 -2.42 14.29
C ILE A 143 12.32 -3.07 15.31
N GLU A 144 13.01 -4.14 14.91
CA GLU A 144 13.96 -4.87 15.75
C GLU A 144 15.32 -4.12 15.89
N VAL A 145 15.66 -3.23 14.95
CA VAL A 145 16.90 -2.44 14.96
C VAL A 145 16.82 -1.28 15.95
N ASN A 146 17.46 -1.46 17.09
CA ASN A 146 17.48 -0.50 18.20
C ASN A 146 17.99 0.91 17.82
N ALA A 147 18.88 1.03 16.82
CA ALA A 147 19.42 2.33 16.41
C ALA A 147 18.35 3.24 15.77
N PHE A 148 17.48 2.65 14.92
CA PHE A 148 16.42 3.39 14.24
C PHE A 148 15.35 3.84 15.24
N CYS A 149 14.85 2.91 16.07
CA CYS A 149 13.90 3.25 17.12
C CYS A 149 14.47 4.25 18.13
N LYS A 150 15.76 4.15 18.49
CA LYS A 150 16.41 5.13 19.37
C LYS A 150 16.43 6.53 18.75
N TYR A 151 16.77 6.64 17.47
CA TYR A 151 16.73 7.92 16.77
C TYR A 151 15.32 8.53 16.78
N LEU A 152 14.28 7.73 16.55
CA LEU A 152 12.90 8.20 16.59
C LEU A 152 12.47 8.66 18.00
N ARG A 153 12.91 7.99 19.06
CA ARG A 153 12.70 8.44 20.46
C ARG A 153 13.35 9.79 20.75
N GLU A 154 14.57 10.01 20.25
CA GLU A 154 15.28 11.30 20.41
C GLU A 154 14.56 12.45 19.69
N MET A 155 13.73 12.14 18.69
CA MET A 155 12.85 13.09 18.01
C MET A 155 11.45 13.23 18.65
N GLU A 156 11.25 12.66 19.85
CA GLU A 156 10.00 12.71 20.61
C GLU A 156 8.78 12.10 19.89
N HIS A 157 9.01 11.16 18.96
CA HIS A 157 7.92 10.39 18.36
C HIS A 157 7.41 9.31 19.32
N GLU A 158 6.08 9.10 19.33
CA GLU A 158 5.45 8.12 20.23
C GLU A 158 5.45 6.72 19.62
N GLN A 159 5.18 6.64 18.32
CA GLN A 159 5.01 5.38 17.62
C GLN A 159 5.69 5.39 16.26
N MET A 160 6.18 4.21 15.89
CA MET A 160 6.64 3.91 14.55
C MET A 160 5.65 2.98 13.88
N ILE A 161 5.14 3.41 12.74
CA ILE A 161 4.24 2.64 11.88
C ILE A 161 5.04 2.14 10.69
N ALA A 162 5.03 0.83 10.47
CA ALA A 162 5.74 0.20 9.36
C ALA A 162 4.78 -0.61 8.50
N ILE A 163 4.74 -0.29 7.21
CA ILE A 163 3.85 -0.92 6.24
C ILE A 163 4.68 -1.75 5.26
N GLY A 164 4.39 -3.04 5.14
CA GLY A 164 5.02 -3.92 4.16
C GLY A 164 4.02 -4.24 3.07
N THR A 165 4.39 -4.05 1.79
CA THR A 165 3.47 -4.30 0.68
C THR A 165 4.13 -4.75 -0.62
N ASP A 166 3.41 -5.54 -1.40
CA ASP A 166 3.67 -5.80 -2.82
C ASP A 166 2.59 -5.19 -3.74
N GLY A 167 1.79 -4.27 -3.20
CA GLY A 167 0.64 -3.66 -3.84
C GLY A 167 -0.64 -4.49 -3.76
N PHE A 168 -0.56 -5.83 -3.72
CA PHE A 168 -1.73 -6.68 -3.48
C PHE A 168 -1.98 -6.90 -2.00
N ARG A 169 -0.92 -7.22 -1.26
CA ARG A 169 -1.00 -7.56 0.16
C ARG A 169 -0.30 -6.49 0.97
N TRP A 170 -1.00 -6.00 1.99
CA TRP A 170 -0.55 -4.91 2.82
C TRP A 170 -0.57 -5.36 4.27
N THR A 171 0.58 -5.30 4.93
CA THR A 171 0.75 -5.63 6.33
C THR A 171 1.06 -4.36 7.10
N LEU A 172 0.33 -4.10 8.18
CA LEU A 172 0.56 -2.97 9.08
C LEU A 172 1.19 -3.47 10.38
N TRP A 173 2.32 -2.88 10.77
CA TRP A 173 2.94 -3.06 12.07
C TRP A 173 3.00 -1.73 12.82
N CYS A 174 2.82 -1.80 14.13
CA CYS A 174 3.00 -0.68 15.03
C CYS A 174 4.03 -1.07 16.09
N SER A 175 4.95 -0.14 16.37
CA SER A 175 5.89 -0.21 17.48
C SER A 175 5.73 1.05 18.33
N ASN A 176 5.39 0.86 19.60
CA ASN A 176 5.34 1.93 20.58
C ASN A 176 6.75 2.16 21.13
N LEU A 177 7.29 3.34 20.87
CA LEU A 177 8.67 3.68 21.15
C LEU A 177 8.94 3.91 22.64
N HIS A 178 7.91 4.16 23.45
CA HIS A 178 8.02 4.42 24.88
C HIS A 178 8.15 3.14 25.71
N ASN A 179 7.30 2.15 25.43
CA ASN A 179 7.23 0.90 26.20
C ASN A 179 7.84 -0.30 25.45
N ASN A 180 8.33 -0.09 24.22
CA ASN A 180 8.90 -1.11 23.34
C ASN A 180 7.94 -2.27 23.03
N THR A 181 6.63 -2.02 23.04
CA THR A 181 5.66 -3.02 22.56
C THR A 181 5.49 -2.89 21.06
N GLU A 182 5.54 -4.00 20.35
CA GLU A 182 5.34 -4.09 18.92
C GLU A 182 4.33 -5.16 18.56
N GLY A 183 3.67 -5.00 17.42
CA GLY A 183 2.74 -6.01 16.92
C GLY A 183 2.26 -5.74 15.51
N GLN A 184 1.89 -6.83 14.83
CA GLN A 184 1.13 -6.74 13.59
C GLN A 184 -0.30 -6.31 13.92
N VAL A 185 -0.76 -5.22 13.32
CA VAL A 185 -2.13 -4.70 13.48
C VAL A 185 -3.07 -5.42 12.52
N CYS A 186 -2.75 -5.46 11.23
CA CYS A 186 -3.58 -6.11 10.22
C CYS A 186 -2.75 -6.63 9.04
N ARG A 187 -3.38 -7.51 8.24
CA ARG A 187 -2.89 -7.90 6.91
C ARG A 187 -4.07 -8.04 5.97
N VAL A 188 -4.11 -7.24 4.92
CA VAL A 188 -5.21 -7.19 3.95
C VAL A 188 -4.71 -7.60 2.57
N ASP A 189 -5.52 -8.35 1.81
CA ASP A 189 -5.21 -8.83 0.46
C ASP A 189 -6.26 -8.29 -0.53
N LEU A 190 -5.80 -7.51 -1.52
CA LEU A 190 -6.61 -6.85 -2.56
C LEU A 190 -6.67 -7.66 -3.86
N THR A 191 -6.11 -8.88 -3.88
CA THR A 191 -6.00 -9.69 -5.11
C THR A 191 -7.36 -9.90 -5.77
N GLU A 192 -8.41 -10.17 -5.00
CA GLU A 192 -9.75 -10.45 -5.55
C GLU A 192 -10.42 -9.21 -6.15
N GLU A 193 -10.21 -8.04 -5.54
CA GLU A 193 -10.72 -6.76 -6.01
C GLU A 193 -10.01 -6.36 -7.30
N ILE A 194 -8.68 -6.51 -7.35
CA ILE A 194 -7.88 -6.24 -8.55
C ILE A 194 -8.25 -7.23 -9.67
N ARG A 195 -8.48 -8.50 -9.35
CA ARG A 195 -8.94 -9.52 -10.31
C ARG A 195 -10.30 -9.15 -10.90
N ALA A 196 -11.25 -8.70 -10.07
CA ALA A 196 -12.55 -8.27 -10.54
C ALA A 196 -12.43 -7.04 -11.46
N ILE A 197 -11.64 -6.04 -11.08
CA ILE A 197 -11.39 -4.84 -11.91
C ILE A 197 -10.74 -5.23 -13.25
N ALA A 198 -9.73 -6.10 -13.23
CA ALA A 198 -9.04 -6.54 -14.45
C ALA A 198 -9.98 -7.25 -15.45
N LYS A 199 -10.94 -8.05 -14.95
CA LYS A 199 -11.99 -8.67 -15.76
C LYS A 199 -12.98 -7.64 -16.31
N GLN A 200 -13.48 -6.71 -15.47
CA GLN A 200 -14.39 -5.64 -15.92
C GLN A 200 -13.77 -4.78 -17.03
N LEU A 201 -12.47 -4.55 -16.97
CA LEU A 201 -11.72 -3.78 -17.96
C LEU A 201 -11.31 -4.58 -19.20
N ASN A 202 -11.71 -5.85 -19.30
CA ASN A 202 -11.34 -6.80 -20.35
C ASN A 202 -9.82 -6.93 -20.55
N VAL A 203 -9.05 -6.84 -19.47
CA VAL A 203 -7.58 -7.01 -19.50
C VAL A 203 -7.19 -8.47 -19.39
N ILE A 204 -7.94 -9.21 -18.58
CA ILE A 204 -7.82 -10.67 -18.41
C ILE A 204 -9.16 -11.31 -18.75
N GLU A 205 -9.15 -12.58 -19.14
CA GLU A 205 -10.36 -13.28 -19.55
C GLU A 205 -11.26 -13.69 -18.37
N GLY A 206 -12.53 -13.96 -18.71
CA GLY A 206 -13.58 -14.33 -17.76
C GLY A 206 -14.47 -13.16 -17.34
N GLN A 207 -15.61 -13.50 -16.73
CA GLN A 207 -16.56 -12.52 -16.20
C GLN A 207 -16.40 -12.38 -14.69
N THR A 208 -16.91 -11.28 -14.14
CA THR A 208 -17.05 -11.08 -12.70
C THR A 208 -18.44 -10.55 -12.40
N ASP A 209 -19.06 -11.10 -11.36
CA ASP A 209 -20.36 -10.65 -10.87
C ASP A 209 -20.23 -9.53 -9.82
N LYS A 210 -19.00 -9.19 -9.41
CA LYS A 210 -18.75 -8.09 -8.46
C LYS A 210 -19.12 -6.77 -9.11
N THR A 211 -20.04 -6.03 -8.50
CA THR A 211 -20.39 -4.65 -8.85
C THR A 211 -19.35 -3.67 -8.28
N PRO A 212 -19.36 -2.38 -8.71
CA PRO A 212 -18.56 -1.36 -8.05
C PRO A 212 -18.79 -1.25 -6.54
N ASN A 213 -20.03 -1.48 -6.08
CA ASN A 213 -20.35 -1.49 -4.65
C ASN A 213 -19.70 -2.68 -3.94
N ASP A 214 -19.72 -3.87 -4.54
CA ASP A 214 -19.08 -5.06 -3.96
C ASP A 214 -17.58 -4.87 -3.82
N ILE A 215 -16.94 -4.24 -4.81
CA ILE A 215 -15.50 -3.92 -4.75
C ILE A 215 -15.23 -2.89 -3.66
N ARG A 216 -16.04 -1.82 -3.55
CA ARG A 216 -15.91 -0.84 -2.45
C ARG A 216 -16.06 -1.49 -1.08
N ASN A 217 -17.03 -2.39 -0.93
CA ASN A 217 -17.25 -3.12 0.31
C ASN A 217 -16.07 -4.04 0.63
N GLY A 218 -15.51 -4.73 -0.38
CA GLY A 218 -14.33 -5.59 -0.22
C GLY A 218 -13.08 -4.87 0.27
N ILE A 219 -12.90 -3.59 -0.08
CA ILE A 219 -11.75 -2.78 0.36
C ILE A 219 -12.02 -1.98 1.64
N LYS A 220 -13.18 -2.08 2.30
CA LYS A 220 -13.49 -1.29 3.50
C LYS A 220 -12.49 -1.51 4.63
N GLU A 221 -12.08 -2.75 4.88
CA GLU A 221 -11.06 -3.07 5.88
C GLU A 221 -9.72 -2.43 5.52
N PHE A 222 -9.31 -2.53 4.25
CA PHE A 222 -8.07 -1.90 3.76
C PHE A 222 -8.08 -0.39 4.01
N VAL A 223 -9.13 0.29 3.59
CA VAL A 223 -9.25 1.74 3.78
C VAL A 223 -9.30 2.09 5.27
N GLY A 224 -10.03 1.32 6.07
CA GLY A 224 -10.14 1.50 7.51
C GLY A 224 -8.79 1.50 8.24
N HIS A 225 -7.84 0.69 7.79
CA HIS A 225 -6.52 0.57 8.43
C HIS A 225 -5.44 1.46 7.82
N PHE A 226 -5.51 1.76 6.52
CA PHE A 226 -4.39 2.38 5.81
C PHE A 226 -4.65 3.83 5.37
N ALA A 227 -5.90 4.33 5.41
CA ALA A 227 -6.20 5.71 4.99
C ALA A 227 -5.53 6.74 5.91
N ALA A 228 -5.03 7.83 5.32
CA ALA A 228 -4.25 8.84 6.06
C ALA A 228 -5.04 9.48 7.22
N ASP A 229 -6.35 9.64 7.05
CA ASP A 229 -7.27 10.21 8.04
C ASP A 229 -7.76 9.20 9.09
N ARG A 230 -7.44 7.91 8.94
CA ARG A 230 -7.89 6.82 9.83
C ARG A 230 -6.76 6.11 10.54
N LEU A 231 -5.58 6.08 9.91
CA LEU A 231 -4.41 5.41 10.43
C LEU A 231 -4.09 5.80 11.89
N PRO A 232 -4.16 7.09 12.31
CA PRO A 232 -3.91 7.45 13.70
C PRO A 232 -4.84 6.78 14.72
N ASP A 233 -6.12 6.59 14.39
CA ASP A 233 -7.10 5.98 15.30
C ASP A 233 -6.93 4.46 15.40
N VAL A 234 -6.31 3.84 14.40
CA VAL A 234 -6.08 2.39 14.32
C VAL A 234 -4.89 1.95 15.16
N VAL A 235 -3.91 2.85 15.34
CA VAL A 235 -2.61 2.53 15.94
C VAL A 235 -2.42 3.11 17.34
N ARG A 236 -3.36 3.96 17.80
CA ARG A 236 -3.39 4.53 19.16
C ARG A 236 -3.95 3.59 20.22
#